data_AF-A0AAP7A2A3-F1
#
_entry.id   AF-A0AAP7A2A3-F1
#
_cell.length_a   1.000
_cell.length_b   1.000
_cell.length_c   1.000
_cell.angle_alpha   90.00
_cell.angle_beta   90.00
_cell.angle_gamma   90.00
#
_symmetry.space_group_name_H-M   'P 1'
#
loop_
_entity.id
_entity.type
_entity.pdbx_description
1 polymer ?
#
loop_
_entity_poly.entity_id
_entity_poly.type
_entity_poly.pdbx_seq_one_letter_code
_entity_poly.pdbx_strand_id
1 'polypeptide(L)'
;MTEEYNKRNKYEWIEGAPMFKAERFEIAGALFDCPEDAMLTQEEVNRKLDAYLRPASVVPVATPESAAAEKKTKRTKEETVNVDSKD
;
A
#
# COMPACT_ATOMS: atom_id res chain seq x y z
N MET A 1 4.42 -33.00 -1.82
CA MET A 1 5.65 -32.20 -2.00
C MET A 1 5.32 -31.08 -2.97
N THR A 2 4.77 -29.96 -2.49
CA THR A 2 4.26 -28.87 -3.35
C THR A 2 4.42 -27.52 -2.66
N GLU A 3 5.55 -27.29 -2.00
CA GLU A 3 5.83 -26.04 -1.27
C GLU A 3 6.83 -25.13 -2.00
N GLU A 4 7.34 -25.55 -3.17
CA GLU A 4 8.38 -24.82 -3.90
C GLU A 4 7.87 -23.78 -4.92
N TYR A 5 6.54 -23.64 -5.14
CA TYR A 5 6.00 -23.02 -6.37
C TYR A 5 5.11 -21.77 -6.24
N ASN A 6 4.97 -21.14 -5.07
CA ASN A 6 4.24 -19.85 -4.99
C ASN A 6 5.20 -18.66 -4.93
N LYS A 7 6.25 -18.65 -5.77
CA LYS A 7 7.00 -17.43 -6.03
C LYS A 7 6.18 -16.57 -6.98
N ARG A 8 5.65 -15.45 -6.49
CA ARG A 8 4.88 -14.48 -7.28
C ARG A 8 5.62 -13.16 -7.34
N ASN A 9 5.30 -12.37 -8.35
CA ASN A 9 5.85 -11.01 -8.46
C ASN A 9 5.20 -10.08 -7.43
N LYS A 10 5.76 -8.87 -7.28
CA LYS A 10 5.28 -7.85 -6.35
C LYS A 10 3.79 -7.51 -6.55
N TYR A 11 3.34 -7.36 -7.79
CA TYR A 11 1.97 -6.99 -8.13
C TYR A 11 0.96 -8.07 -7.76
N GLU A 12 1.27 -9.32 -8.07
CA GLU A 12 0.45 -10.49 -7.71
C GLU A 12 0.29 -10.62 -6.19
N TRP A 13 1.35 -10.29 -5.43
CA TRP A 13 1.26 -10.25 -3.97
C TRP A 13 0.37 -9.10 -3.47
N ILE A 14 0.45 -7.93 -4.10
CA ILE A 14 -0.40 -6.78 -3.79
C ILE A 14 -1.87 -7.10 -4.07
N GLU A 15 -2.19 -7.74 -5.19
CA GLU A 15 -3.55 -8.18 -5.50
C GLU A 15 -4.03 -9.30 -4.58
N GLY A 16 -3.11 -10.17 -4.17
CA GLY A 16 -3.30 -11.24 -3.19
C GLY A 16 -3.39 -10.78 -1.73
N ALA A 17 -3.41 -9.47 -1.45
CA ALA A 17 -3.48 -8.93 -0.09
C ALA A 17 -4.52 -9.59 0.86
N PRO A 18 -5.74 -9.96 0.40
CA PRO A 18 -6.70 -10.68 1.24
C PRO A 18 -6.19 -11.99 1.85
N MET A 19 -5.21 -12.67 1.24
CA MET A 19 -4.58 -13.88 1.82
C MET A 19 -3.83 -13.60 3.12
N PHE A 20 -3.30 -12.39 3.28
CA PHE A 20 -2.52 -11.99 4.45
C PHE A 20 -3.37 -11.29 5.51
N LYS A 21 -4.69 -11.20 5.31
CA LYS A 21 -5.61 -10.37 6.12
C LYS A 21 -5.12 -8.91 6.21
N ALA A 22 -4.54 -8.43 5.12
CA ALA A 22 -4.01 -7.09 4.96
C ALA A 22 -4.60 -6.45 3.70
N GLU A 23 -4.48 -5.14 3.63
CA GLU A 23 -4.91 -4.34 2.49
C GLU A 23 -3.78 -4.25 1.44
N ARG A 24 -4.17 -3.95 0.19
CA ARG A 24 -3.23 -3.84 -0.94
C ARG A 24 -2.12 -2.82 -0.68
N PHE A 25 -2.45 -1.71 -0.01
CA PHE A 25 -1.50 -0.66 0.33
C PHE A 25 -0.52 -1.08 1.44
N GLU A 26 -0.91 -2.00 2.33
CA GLU A 26 -0.02 -2.53 3.36
C GLU A 26 1.01 -3.48 2.74
N ILE A 27 0.58 -4.36 1.83
CA ILE A 27 1.50 -5.20 1.05
C ILE A 27 2.41 -4.34 0.17
N ALA A 28 1.87 -3.32 -0.51
CA ALA A 28 2.66 -2.43 -1.34
C ALA A 28 3.72 -1.66 -0.53
N GLY A 29 3.37 -1.22 0.68
CA GLY A 29 4.30 -0.59 1.63
C GLY A 29 5.37 -1.56 2.13
N ALA A 30 4.97 -2.77 2.53
CA ALA A 30 5.90 -3.81 2.96
C ALA A 30 6.89 -4.25 1.87
N LEU A 31 6.45 -4.21 0.62
CA LEU A 31 7.25 -4.55 -0.56
C LEU A 31 7.81 -3.31 -1.28
N PHE A 32 7.75 -2.12 -0.67
CA PHE A 32 8.20 -0.88 -1.30
C PHE A 32 9.68 -0.96 -1.73
N ASP A 33 10.51 -1.51 -0.85
CA ASP A 33 11.95 -1.73 -1.07
C ASP A 33 12.25 -2.87 -2.06
N CYS A 34 11.26 -3.70 -2.40
CA CYS A 34 11.45 -4.78 -3.37
C CYS A 34 11.31 -4.27 -4.82
N PRO A 35 12.21 -4.71 -5.72
CA PRO A 35 12.07 -4.43 -7.15
C PRO A 35 10.81 -5.09 -7.72
N GLU A 36 10.29 -4.56 -8.82
CA GLU A 36 9.02 -5.01 -9.42
C GLU A 36 9.11 -6.45 -9.96
N ASP A 37 10.27 -6.83 -10.50
CA ASP A 37 10.62 -8.18 -10.94
C ASP A 37 11.02 -9.11 -9.78
N ALA A 38 10.89 -8.70 -8.52
CA ALA A 38 11.17 -9.57 -7.38
C ALA A 38 10.19 -10.73 -7.34
N MET A 39 10.71 -11.96 -7.51
CA MET A 39 9.97 -13.18 -7.27
C MET A 39 10.06 -13.54 -5.79
N LEU A 40 9.04 -13.16 -5.03
CA LEU A 40 8.99 -13.36 -3.58
C LEU A 40 8.18 -14.60 -3.24
N THR A 41 8.62 -15.33 -2.23
CA THR A 41 7.83 -16.40 -1.61
C THR A 41 6.81 -15.85 -0.62
N GLN A 42 5.78 -16.63 -0.30
CA GLN A 42 4.77 -16.25 0.69
C GLN A 42 5.39 -15.91 2.06
N GLU A 43 6.40 -16.67 2.48
CA GLU A 43 7.10 -16.46 3.76
C GLU A 43 7.85 -15.14 3.79
N GLU A 44 8.53 -14.77 2.70
CA GLU A 44 9.24 -13.49 2.59
C GLU A 44 8.28 -12.31 2.67
N VAL A 45 7.15 -12.39 1.96
CA VAL A 45 6.10 -11.36 2.02
C VAL A 45 5.55 -11.26 3.43
N ASN A 46 5.30 -12.38 4.11
CA ASN A 46 4.80 -12.39 5.47
C ASN A 46 5.78 -11.72 6.45
N ARG A 47 7.08 -12.03 6.36
CA ARG A 47 8.12 -11.42 7.20
C ARG A 47 8.23 -9.92 6.96
N LYS A 48 8.23 -9.49 5.70
CA LYS A 48 8.27 -8.06 5.32
C LYS A 48 7.02 -7.32 5.79
N LEU A 49 5.85 -7.94 5.64
CA LEU A 49 4.58 -7.38 6.10
C LEU A 49 4.53 -7.24 7.61
N ASP A 50 4.96 -8.26 8.37
CA ASP A 50 5.00 -8.17 9.82
C ASP A 50 5.97 -7.08 10.29
N ALA A 51 7.15 -6.97 9.67
CA ALA A 51 8.09 -5.88 9.96
C ALA A 51 7.52 -4.49 9.64
N TYR A 52 6.70 -4.37 8.59
CA TYR A 52 6.04 -3.12 8.20
C TYR A 52 4.88 -2.74 9.13
N LEU A 53 4.05 -3.70 9.54
CA LEU A 53 2.88 -3.47 10.41
C LEU A 53 3.25 -3.38 11.89
N ARG A 54 4.31 -4.07 12.29
CA ARG A 54 4.83 -4.12 13.66
C ARG A 54 6.32 -3.84 13.65
N PRO A 55 6.73 -2.60 13.32
CA PRO A 55 8.12 -2.21 13.53
C PRO A 55 8.39 -2.40 15.02
N ALA A 56 9.26 -3.35 15.36
CA ALA A 56 9.60 -3.64 16.73
C ALA A 56 9.94 -2.31 17.40
N SER A 57 9.22 -2.00 18.49
CA SER A 57 9.29 -0.73 19.21
C SER A 57 10.71 -0.48 19.72
N VAL A 58 11.56 0.04 18.84
CA VAL A 58 12.80 0.73 19.17
C VAL A 58 12.57 2.18 18.76
N VAL A 59 12.22 2.96 19.78
CA VAL A 59 12.25 4.42 19.95
C VAL A 59 12.98 5.27 18.87
N PRO A 60 12.54 6.54 18.70
CA PRO A 60 12.10 7.14 17.45
C PRO A 60 13.24 7.74 16.63
N VAL A 61 13.30 7.42 15.34
CA VAL A 61 13.97 8.28 14.36
C VAL A 61 12.91 8.89 13.46
N ALA A 62 12.83 10.21 13.51
CA ALA A 62 11.90 11.02 12.76
C ALA A 62 11.96 10.69 11.26
N THR A 63 10.83 10.30 10.68
CA THR A 63 10.52 10.64 9.29
C THR A 63 9.04 10.97 9.23
N PRO A 64 8.68 12.23 8.94
CA PRO A 64 7.29 12.67 8.86
C PRO A 64 6.65 12.21 7.55
N GLU A 65 5.37 11.86 7.66
CA GLU A 65 4.31 12.16 6.69
C GLU A 65 4.34 11.48 5.31
N SER A 66 3.40 10.54 5.11
CA SER A 66 2.28 10.61 4.14
C SER A 66 1.91 9.15 3.75
N ALA A 67 0.68 8.67 3.84
CA ALA A 67 -0.59 9.34 3.81
C ALA A 67 -1.62 8.57 4.66
N ALA A 68 -2.35 9.35 5.45
CA ALA A 68 -3.55 8.92 6.13
C ALA A 68 -4.58 8.39 5.10
N ALA A 69 -5.17 7.26 5.45
CA ALA A 69 -6.46 6.85 4.94
C ALA A 69 -7.51 7.91 5.34
N GLU A 70 -7.96 8.71 4.37
CA GLU A 70 -9.25 9.40 4.50
C GLU A 70 -10.13 9.07 3.30
N LYS A 71 -10.98 8.06 3.52
CA LYS A 71 -12.23 7.91 2.77
C LYS A 71 -13.11 9.13 3.07
N LYS A 72 -13.37 9.97 2.07
CA LYS A 72 -14.63 10.73 1.99
C LYS A 72 -15.07 10.98 0.55
N THR A 73 -15.96 10.09 0.13
CA THR A 73 -16.96 10.24 -0.93
C THR A 73 -17.69 11.59 -0.87
N LYS A 74 -17.72 12.33 -1.99
CA LYS A 74 -18.96 12.85 -2.59
C LYS A 74 -18.69 13.51 -3.95
N ARG A 75 -19.23 12.89 -5.00
CA ARG A 75 -19.61 13.59 -6.23
C ARG A 75 -20.63 14.67 -5.87
N THR A 76 -20.46 15.90 -6.34
CA THR A 76 -21.58 16.77 -6.71
C THR A 76 -21.12 17.66 -7.86
N LYS A 77 -21.94 17.64 -8.90
CA LYS A 77 -21.92 18.44 -10.12
C LYS A 77 -22.75 19.69 -9.84
N GLU A 78 -22.23 20.87 -10.18
CA GLU A 78 -22.95 22.12 -10.51
C GLU A 78 -21.84 23.16 -10.75
N GLU A 79 -21.52 23.54 -11.99
CA GLU A 79 -22.21 24.56 -12.80
C GLU A 79 -22.67 25.77 -11.98
N THR A 80 -21.84 26.82 -11.95
CA THR A 80 -22.32 28.21 -11.91
C THR A 80 -21.37 29.07 -12.74
N VAL A 81 -21.88 29.50 -13.89
CA VAL A 81 -21.45 30.71 -14.60
C VAL A 81 -21.62 31.89 -13.64
N ASN A 82 -20.60 32.74 -13.49
CA ASN A 82 -20.87 34.15 -13.20
C ASN A 82 -19.83 35.06 -13.85
N VAL A 83 -20.37 35.84 -14.78
CA VAL A 83 -19.84 37.08 -15.33
C VAL A 83 -19.62 38.12 -14.21
N ASP A 84 -18.58 38.96 -14.34
CA ASP A 84 -18.64 40.44 -14.24
C ASP A 84 -17.30 41.08 -13.79
N SER A 85 -16.89 42.10 -14.58
CA SER A 85 -16.12 43.32 -14.21
C SER A 85 -14.71 43.21 -13.61
N LYS A 86 -13.72 44.07 -13.88
CA LYS A 86 -13.58 45.32 -14.66
C LYS A 86 -12.11 45.77 -14.49
N ASP A 87 -11.48 46.24 -15.56
CA ASP A 87 -10.68 47.48 -15.58
C ASP A 87 -10.66 48.04 -17.01
#